data_AF-A0A1G5GNR6-F1
#
_entry.id   AF-A0A1G5GNR6-F1
#
_cell.length_a   1.000
_cell.length_b   1.000
_cell.length_c   1.000
_cell.angle_alpha   90.00
_cell.angle_beta   90.00
_cell.angle_gamma   90.00
#
_symmetry.space_group_name_H-M   'P 1'
#
loop_
_entity.id
_entity.type
_entity.pdbx_description
1 polymer ?
#
loop_
_entity_poly.entity_id
_entity_poly.type
_entity_poly.pdbx_seq_one_letter_code
_entity_poly.pdbx_strand_id
1 'polypeptide(L)'
;MVNKRNMAICAAAQEAGILEQDMRNTLVSHQDGLINISFTTEWMMYECYVDEKSLEVLGFDYRPLPVNMLLAELPESGQDAS
;
A
#
# COMPACT_ATOMS: atom_id res chain seq x y z
N MET A 1 -12.64 -19.89 2.80
CA MET A 1 -11.54 -19.09 2.20
C MET A 1 -11.47 -17.70 2.86
N VAL A 2 -11.66 -17.64 4.18
CA VAL A 2 -11.45 -16.43 4.99
C VAL A 2 -9.97 -16.39 5.33
N ASN A 3 -9.17 -15.42 4.94
CA ASN A 3 -9.31 -14.46 3.84
C ASN A 3 -7.87 -14.20 3.38
N LYS A 4 -7.34 -14.99 2.42
CA LYS A 4 -5.92 -14.93 2.00
C LYS A 4 -5.46 -13.48 1.75
N ARG A 5 -6.36 -12.68 1.19
CA ARG A 5 -6.21 -11.22 1.04
C ARG A 5 -5.85 -10.52 2.35
N ASN A 6 -6.60 -10.74 3.42
CA ASN A 6 -6.34 -10.10 4.71
C ASN A 6 -5.00 -10.58 5.30
N MET A 7 -4.69 -11.87 5.20
CA MET A 7 -3.40 -12.37 5.69
C MET A 7 -2.22 -11.76 4.93
N ALA A 8 -2.34 -11.61 3.62
CA ALA A 8 -1.33 -10.95 2.82
C ALA A 8 -1.22 -9.45 3.17
N ILE A 9 -2.33 -8.76 3.42
CA ILE A 9 -2.34 -7.36 3.91
C ILE A 9 -1.62 -7.27 5.26
N CYS A 10 -1.92 -8.14 6.22
CA CYS A 10 -1.24 -8.17 7.52
C CYS A 10 0.26 -8.44 7.36
N ALA A 11 0.66 -9.37 6.49
CA ALA A 11 2.06 -9.65 6.22
C ALA A 11 2.78 -8.43 5.62
N ALA A 12 2.15 -7.75 4.66
CA ALA A 12 2.68 -6.51 4.07
C ALA A 12 2.79 -5.37 5.09
N ALA A 13 1.79 -5.19 5.96
CA ALA A 13 1.79 -4.20 7.02
C ALA A 13 2.90 -4.46 8.04
N GLN A 14 3.08 -5.73 8.44
CA GLN A 14 4.12 -6.16 9.35
C GLN A 14 5.52 -5.94 8.78
N GLU A 15 5.76 -6.30 7.52
CA GLU A 15 7.05 -6.09 6.84
C GLU A 15 7.37 -4.59 6.72
N ALA A 16 6.35 -3.76 6.44
CA ALA A 16 6.49 -2.32 6.35
C ALA A 16 6.70 -1.62 7.71
N GLY A 17 6.42 -2.29 8.83
CA GLY A 17 6.36 -1.67 10.15
C GLY A 17 5.23 -0.65 10.30
N ILE A 18 4.11 -0.86 9.60
CA ILE A 18 2.97 0.06 9.54
C ILE A 18 1.73 -0.61 10.14
N LEU A 19 0.94 0.16 10.88
CA LEU A 19 -0.34 -0.33 11.38
C LEU A 19 -1.36 -0.38 10.25
N GLU A 20 -2.18 -1.43 10.17
CA GLU A 20 -3.19 -1.59 9.12
C GLU A 20 -4.16 -0.39 9.01
N GLN A 21 -4.44 0.27 10.14
CA GLN A 21 -5.29 1.47 10.18
C GLN A 21 -4.67 2.71 9.49
N ASP A 22 -3.34 2.73 9.33
CA ASP A 22 -2.61 3.82 8.67
C ASP A 22 -2.47 3.55 7.17
N MET A 23 -2.80 2.34 6.71
CA MET A 23 -2.84 1.98 5.30
C MET A 23 -4.07 2.61 4.64
N ARG A 24 -3.84 3.40 3.61
CA ARG A 24 -4.84 4.05 2.77
C ARG A 24 -4.77 3.47 1.36
N ASN A 25 -5.89 3.52 0.65
CA ASN A 25 -5.98 3.15 -0.76
C ASN A 25 -5.41 1.75 -1.07
N THR A 26 -5.57 0.78 -0.15
CA THR A 26 -4.99 -0.56 -0.30
C THR A 26 -5.59 -1.30 -1.48
N LEU A 27 -4.76 -1.57 -2.49
CA LEU A 27 -5.08 -2.38 -3.65
C LEU A 27 -4.40 -3.75 -3.51
N VAL A 28 -5.13 -4.79 -3.90
CA VAL A 28 -4.62 -6.16 -3.91
C VAL A 28 -4.91 -6.75 -5.27
N SER A 29 -3.87 -7.23 -5.94
CA SER A 29 -3.98 -7.96 -7.21
C SER A 29 -3.23 -9.28 -7.13
N HIS A 30 -3.61 -10.23 -7.99
CA HIS A 30 -3.02 -11.56 -8.04
C HIS A 30 -2.43 -11.76 -9.43
N GLN A 31 -1.14 -12.10 -9.50
CA GLN A 31 -0.46 -12.33 -10.78
C GLN A 31 0.71 -13.29 -10.60
N ASP A 32 0.82 -14.28 -11.49
CA ASP A 32 1.97 -15.19 -11.59
C ASP A 32 2.36 -15.91 -10.28
N GLY A 33 1.36 -16.24 -9.45
CA GLY A 33 1.57 -16.90 -8.15
C GLY A 33 1.93 -15.95 -7.00
N LEU A 34 1.89 -14.65 -7.24
CA LEU A 34 2.10 -13.60 -6.25
C LEU A 34 0.80 -12.84 -5.97
N ILE A 35 0.70 -12.38 -4.73
CA ILE A 35 -0.26 -11.39 -4.28
C ILE A 35 0.50 -10.06 -4.20
N ASN A 36 0.17 -9.14 -5.10
CA ASN A 36 0.73 -7.79 -5.11
C ASN A 36 -0.16 -6.91 -4.26
N ILE A 37 0.43 -6.23 -3.29
CA ILE A 37 -0.24 -5.31 -2.39
C ILE A 37 0.39 -3.94 -2.58
N SER A 38 -0.41 -2.96 -2.97
CA SER A 38 0.00 -1.57 -2.95
C SER A 38 -0.89 -0.78 -2.00
N PHE A 39 -0.27 0.12 -1.25
CA PHE A 39 -0.99 0.99 -0.33
C PHE A 39 -0.21 2.28 -0.12
N THR A 40 -0.88 3.28 0.43
CA THR A 40 -0.27 4.55 0.78
C THR A 40 -0.42 4.79 2.27
N THR A 41 0.46 5.62 2.81
CA THR A 41 0.26 6.31 4.10
C THR A 41 0.02 7.78 3.79
N GLU A 42 0.13 8.65 4.78
CA GLU A 42 0.10 10.10 4.55
C GLU A 42 1.25 10.60 3.65
N TRP A 43 2.42 9.96 3.70
CA TRP A 43 3.64 10.50 3.08
C TRP A 43 4.33 9.54 2.12
N MET A 44 4.03 8.25 2.21
CA MET A 44 4.76 7.20 1.50
C MET A 44 3.79 6.29 0.75
N MET A 45 4.22 5.76 -0.38
CA MET A 45 3.57 4.66 -1.07
C MET A 45 4.45 3.41 -1.02
N TYR A 46 3.79 2.27 -0.99
CA TYR A 46 4.39 0.96 -0.77
C TYR A 46 3.92 -0.01 -1.85
N GLU A 47 4.84 -0.84 -2.32
CA GLU A 47 4.58 -1.95 -3.24
C GLU A 47 5.19 -3.22 -2.62
N CYS A 48 4.36 -4.21 -2.33
CA CYS A 48 4.73 -5.43 -1.65
C CYS A 48 4.30 -6.65 -2.48
N TYR A 49 5.20 -7.64 -2.57
CA TYR A 49 5.01 -8.87 -3.34
C TYR A 49 5.02 -10.05 -2.38
N VAL A 50 3.89 -10.75 -2.25
CA VAL A 50 3.69 -11.84 -1.29
C VAL A 50 3.47 -13.15 -2.05
N ASP A 51 4.12 -14.24 -1.64
CA ASP A 51 3.87 -15.56 -2.22
C ASP A 51 2.44 -16.04 -1.91
N GLU A 52 1.69 -16.49 -2.92
CA GLU A 52 0.27 -16.86 -2.74
C GLU A 52 0.06 -18.16 -1.93
N LYS A 53 1.10 -18.98 -1.76
CA LYS A 53 1.05 -20.26 -1.04
C LYS A 53 1.59 -20.13 0.37
N SER A 54 2.80 -19.60 0.55
CA SER A 54 3.44 -19.47 1.86
C SER A 54 3.00 -18.21 2.61
N LEU A 55 2.51 -17.19 1.91
CA LEU A 55 2.23 -15.86 2.43
C LEU A 55 3.47 -15.13 2.97
N GLU A 56 4.66 -15.56 2.55
CA GLU A 56 5.90 -14.86 2.84
C GLU A 56 6.04 -13.64 1.92
N VAL A 57 6.54 -12.54 2.47
CA VAL A 57 6.89 -11.36 1.67
C VAL A 57 8.20 -11.63 0.94
N LEU A 58 8.17 -11.56 -0.39
CA LEU A 58 9.32 -11.84 -1.26
C LEU A 58 10.02 -10.57 -1.76
N GLY A 59 9.31 -9.46 -1.78
CA GLY A 59 9.83 -8.18 -2.26
C GLY A 59 9.02 -7.02 -1.70
N PHE A 60 9.72 -5.92 -1.45
CA PHE A 60 9.15 -4.73 -0.84
C PHE A 60 9.87 -3.50 -1.37
N ASP A 61 9.11 -2.55 -1.89
CA ASP A 61 9.59 -1.23 -2.32
C ASP A 61 8.74 -0.15 -1.67
N TYR A 62 9.37 0.99 -1.39
CA TYR A 62 8.70 2.14 -0.81
C TYR A 62 9.34 3.45 -1.27
N ARG A 63 8.49 4.44 -1.51
CA ARG A 63 8.92 5.77 -1.95
C ARG A 63 7.99 6.85 -1.41
N PRO A 64 8.47 8.10 -1.28
CA PRO A 64 7.60 9.23 -0.97
C PRO A 64 6.44 9.33 -1.96
N LEU A 65 5.28 9.74 -1.46
CA LEU A 65 4.14 10.07 -2.31
C LEU A 65 4.53 11.21 -3.25
N PRO A 66 4.25 11.08 -4.55
CA PRO A 66 4.45 12.17 -5.50
C PRO A 66 3.65 13.43 -5.09
N VAL A 67 4.28 14.60 -5.19
CA VAL A 67 3.68 15.89 -4.77
C VAL A 67 2.33 16.14 -5.43
N ASN A 68 2.17 15.75 -6.70
CA ASN A 68 0.90 15.88 -7.43
C ASN A 68 -0.24 15.05 -6.82
N MET A 69 0.06 13.91 -6.15
CA MET A 69 -0.95 13.14 -5.42
C MET A 69 -1.35 13.85 -4.13
N LEU A 70 -0.39 14.42 -3.40
CA LEU A 70 -0.67 15.17 -2.17
C LEU A 70 -1.52 16.42 -2.43
N LEU A 71 -1.22 17.14 -3.51
CA LEU A 71 -1.99 18.34 -3.90
C LEU A 71 -3.43 18.01 -4.34
N ALA A 72 -3.69 16.79 -4.84
CA ALA A 72 -5.02 16.34 -5.21
C ALA A 72 -5.92 16.06 -3.99
N GLU A 73 -5.33 15.84 -2.81
CA GLU A 73 -6.07 15.66 -1.55
C GLU A 73 -6.35 16.98 -0.81
N LEU A 74 -5.79 18.11 -1.27
CA LEU A 74 -6.06 19.42 -0.70
C LEU A 74 -7.44 19.94 -1.13
N PRO A 75 -8.24 20.54 -0.22
CA PRO A 75 -9.47 21.21 -0.60
C PRO A 75 -9.18 22.38 -1.54
N GLU A 76 -10.09 22.63 -2.50
CA GLU A 76 -9.95 23.66 -3.55
C GLU A 76 -9.54 25.04 -3.01
N SER A 77 -9.92 25.39 -1.78
CA SER A 77 -9.57 26.65 -1.11
C SER A 77 -8.08 26.82 -0.76
N GLY A 78 -7.24 25.80 -0.95
CA GLY A 78 -5.79 25.85 -0.72
C GLY A 78 -4.94 25.80 -1.99
N GLN A 79 -5.55 25.73 -3.18
CA GLN A 79 -4.82 25.64 -4.45
C GLN A 79 -4.50 27.01 -5.07
N ASP A 80 -5.06 28.09 -4.52
CA ASP A 80 -4.78 29.48 -4.92
C ASP A 80 -3.76 30.14 -3.98
N ALA A 81 -2.49 29.88 -4.21
CA ALA A 81 -1.41 30.77 -3.79
C ALA A 81 -0.43 30.93 -4.96
N SER A 82 -0.84 31.74 -5.94
CA SER A 82 0.04 32.35 -6.95
C SER A 82 0.67 33.63 -6.43
#